data_AF-A0AA36ITJ1-F1
#
_entry.id   AF-A0AA36ITJ1-F1
#
_cell.length_a   1.000
_cell.length_b   1.000
_cell.length_c   1.000
_cell.angle_alpha   90.00
_cell.angle_beta   90.00
_cell.angle_gamma   90.00
#
_symmetry.space_group_name_H-M   'P 1'
#
loop_
_entity.id
_entity.type
_entity.pdbx_description
1 polymer ?
#
loop_
_entity_poly.entity_id
_entity_poly.type
_entity_poly.pdbx_seq_one_letter_code
_entity_poly.pdbx_strand_id
1 'polypeptide(L)'
;MQQANRSRPPGADGDTNEGNNMVDVLVDDNNAEKPNAVEATWESIQAELGSQQEEIDALVDQLRVLRRAKRVSAILQQQETVDELALLPGGEKIHMSFYVFEQSMWDAALLLCFHHTSCLDKLLLGAGITLNLALQLCCLLVVQYDMLENPFTDDKVQEILRWRVVTGHGQASFNDNDGTSLVGRLCDRNLWSYQQDQYDEMFEYLYKPMPGIVLSMLAIICWVLTIALEYRACLEQALAVLHLPTMNAAEEMATVSEDGQIIVKGISRVSRVLAILVLCIPRIAIMLWLGAVGCIYLAETVSLADIVLNAVALNFVLDVDELVAKVLLTEKLRSLIPKINPISNGQTTALKSWLDDISRYVMVVGAILVTVSMILVPFFSNVEAAAMALCGGYQDFSFSGGLQSQPGITLRPKSFGTDLFTPACFAANEDFYLEKYYGLNASNSTHNRNSKGADFYEELQKRHVMDFALSSVQGCPEGQMLGPPIEGQDARTCV
;
A
#
# COMPACT_ATOMS: atom_id res chain seq x y z
N MET A 1 -18.03 -10.34 19.65
CA MET A 1 -19.18 -9.41 19.77
C MET A 1 -20.30 -9.93 18.89
N GLN A 2 -21.55 -9.83 19.36
CA GLN A 2 -22.72 -10.60 18.94
C GLN A 2 -23.16 -10.36 17.48
N GLN A 3 -23.36 -11.44 16.72
CA GLN A 3 -24.11 -11.45 15.45
C GLN A 3 -25.61 -11.58 15.73
N ALA A 4 -26.39 -10.64 15.19
CA ALA A 4 -27.84 -10.62 15.29
C ALA A 4 -28.49 -11.37 14.12
N ASN A 5 -29.10 -12.50 14.46
CA ASN A 5 -30.09 -13.23 13.68
C ASN A 5 -31.29 -12.34 13.30
N ARG A 6 -31.67 -12.29 12.01
CA ARG A 6 -33.00 -11.86 11.57
C ARG A 6 -33.68 -12.96 10.75
N SER A 7 -34.60 -13.63 11.43
CA SER A 7 -35.65 -14.50 10.92
C SER A 7 -36.70 -13.73 10.11
N ARG A 8 -37.08 -14.23 8.93
CA ARG A 8 -38.31 -13.85 8.19
C ARG A 8 -39.38 -14.95 8.33
N PRO A 9 -40.67 -14.61 8.40
CA PRO A 9 -41.77 -15.58 8.56
C PRO A 9 -42.30 -16.09 7.21
N PRO A 10 -43.09 -17.19 7.22
CA PRO A 10 -43.66 -17.80 6.02
C PRO A 10 -45.09 -17.30 5.74
N GLY A 11 -45.45 -17.28 4.45
CA GLY A 11 -46.82 -17.14 3.96
C GLY A 11 -46.80 -16.66 2.51
N ALA A 12 -47.70 -17.04 1.63
CA ALA A 12 -48.72 -18.08 1.58
C ALA A 12 -49.18 -18.08 0.11
N ASP A 13 -49.53 -19.27 -0.37
CA ASP A 13 -50.23 -19.65 -1.60
C ASP A 13 -50.95 -18.55 -2.42
N GLY A 14 -50.81 -18.67 -3.74
CA GLY A 14 -51.60 -17.93 -4.73
C GLY A 14 -51.39 -18.47 -6.13
N ASP A 15 -52.08 -19.56 -6.45
CA ASP A 15 -52.33 -20.03 -7.82
C ASP A 15 -52.89 -18.90 -8.69
N THR A 16 -52.29 -18.67 -9.86
CA THR A 16 -53.04 -18.35 -11.09
C THR A 16 -52.27 -18.83 -12.31
N ASN A 17 -52.87 -19.86 -12.88
CA ASN A 17 -52.69 -20.43 -14.20
C ASN A 17 -53.12 -19.39 -15.26
N GLU A 18 -52.21 -18.91 -16.11
CA GLU A 18 -52.55 -18.29 -17.38
C GLU A 18 -51.53 -18.71 -18.43
N GLY A 19 -51.97 -19.62 -19.30
CA GLY A 19 -51.24 -20.02 -20.49
C GLY A 19 -51.08 -18.83 -21.42
N ASN A 20 -49.91 -18.72 -22.04
CA ASN A 20 -49.74 -17.84 -23.17
C ASN A 20 -49.08 -18.57 -24.34
N ASN A 21 -49.77 -18.44 -25.46
CA ASN A 21 -49.51 -19.04 -26.74
C ASN A 21 -48.11 -18.70 -27.24
N MET A 22 -47.44 -19.75 -27.70
CA MET A 22 -46.28 -19.69 -28.57
C MET A 22 -46.77 -19.17 -29.93
N VAL A 23 -46.58 -17.87 -30.18
CA VAL A 23 -46.70 -17.27 -31.51
C VAL A 23 -45.28 -17.09 -32.02
N ASP A 24 -44.88 -17.96 -32.94
CA ASP A 24 -43.72 -17.76 -33.80
C ASP A 24 -43.96 -16.52 -34.65
N VAL A 25 -43.42 -15.38 -34.20
CA VAL A 25 -43.26 -14.19 -35.03
C VAL A 25 -41.88 -14.28 -35.68
N LEU A 26 -41.88 -14.64 -36.96
CA LEU A 26 -40.77 -14.37 -37.87
C LEU A 26 -40.54 -12.86 -37.89
N VAL A 27 -39.48 -12.42 -37.21
CA VAL A 27 -38.99 -11.04 -37.28
C VAL A 27 -38.19 -10.92 -38.58
N ASP A 28 -38.74 -10.15 -39.52
CA ASP A 28 -38.06 -9.72 -40.74
C ASP A 28 -36.83 -8.86 -40.39
N ASP A 29 -35.63 -9.37 -40.68
CA ASP A 29 -34.34 -8.67 -40.65
C ASP A 29 -34.23 -7.62 -41.77
N ASN A 30 -35.01 -6.54 -41.72
CA ASN A 30 -34.90 -5.45 -42.70
C ASN A 30 -35.20 -4.04 -42.17
N ASN A 31 -34.99 -3.79 -40.88
CA ASN A 31 -34.88 -2.43 -40.38
C ASN A 31 -33.42 -2.13 -40.04
N ALA A 32 -32.68 -1.62 -41.02
CA ALA A 32 -31.50 -0.82 -40.76
C ALA A 32 -31.95 0.40 -39.92
N GLU A 33 -31.87 0.26 -38.60
CA GLU A 33 -32.03 1.36 -37.66
C GLU A 33 -31.09 2.48 -38.10
N LYS A 34 -31.70 3.60 -38.51
CA LYS A 34 -30.95 4.84 -38.63
C LYS A 34 -30.31 5.08 -37.26
N PRO A 35 -28.99 5.32 -37.17
CA PRO A 35 -28.34 5.61 -35.91
C PRO A 35 -29.13 6.73 -35.23
N ASN A 36 -29.62 6.43 -34.02
CA ASN A 36 -30.47 7.34 -33.27
C ASN A 36 -29.71 8.66 -33.16
N ALA A 37 -30.30 9.77 -33.63
CA ALA A 37 -29.65 11.07 -33.60
C ALA A 37 -29.10 11.43 -32.21
N VAL A 38 -29.70 10.86 -31.15
CA VAL A 38 -29.26 10.95 -29.76
C VAL A 38 -27.86 10.37 -29.54
N GLU A 39 -27.53 9.22 -30.14
CA GLU A 39 -26.25 8.53 -29.98
C GLU A 39 -25.12 9.31 -30.64
N ALA A 40 -25.34 9.82 -31.86
CA ALA A 40 -24.41 10.72 -32.52
C ALA A 40 -24.21 12.04 -31.75
N THR A 41 -25.26 12.53 -31.07
CA THR A 41 -25.14 13.73 -30.22
C THR A 41 -24.32 13.43 -28.95
N TRP A 42 -24.46 12.22 -28.38
CA TRP A 42 -23.73 11.80 -27.20
C TRP A 42 -22.24 11.60 -27.48
N GLU A 43 -21.90 10.96 -28.61
CA GLU A 43 -20.51 10.82 -29.07
C GLU A 43 -19.85 12.19 -29.31
N SER A 44 -20.58 13.15 -29.88
CA SER A 44 -20.10 14.52 -30.07
C SER A 44 -19.83 15.23 -28.75
N ILE A 45 -20.66 15.03 -27.73
CA ILE A 45 -20.47 15.64 -26.40
C ILE A 45 -19.28 14.98 -25.68
N GLN A 46 -19.12 13.66 -25.78
CA GLN A 46 -17.98 12.95 -25.21
C GLN A 46 -16.65 13.39 -25.84
N ALA A 47 -16.62 13.58 -27.17
CA ALA A 47 -15.44 14.08 -27.87
C ALA A 47 -15.06 15.50 -27.41
N GLU A 48 -16.04 16.40 -27.27
CA GLU A 48 -15.82 17.76 -26.78
C GLU A 48 -15.33 17.76 -25.31
N LEU A 49 -15.92 16.92 -24.46
CA LEU A 49 -15.51 16.79 -23.06
C LEU A 49 -14.08 16.25 -22.93
N GLY A 50 -13.71 15.28 -23.76
CA GLY A 50 -12.35 14.74 -23.84
C GLY A 50 -11.34 15.81 -24.26
N SER A 51 -11.69 16.62 -25.26
CA SER A 51 -10.85 17.75 -25.70
C SER A 51 -10.65 18.80 -24.61
N GLN A 52 -11.69 19.14 -23.85
CA GLN A 52 -11.57 20.10 -22.74
C GLN A 52 -10.75 19.52 -21.58
N GLN A 53 -10.86 18.22 -21.32
CA GLN A 53 -10.07 17.56 -20.27
C GLN A 53 -8.57 17.58 -20.62
N GLU A 54 -8.19 17.30 -21.87
CA GLU A 54 -6.80 17.43 -22.32
C GLU A 54 -6.26 18.86 -22.18
N GLU A 55 -7.07 19.88 -22.46
CA GLU A 55 -6.66 21.29 -22.33
C GLU A 55 -6.47 21.70 -20.86
N ILE A 56 -7.33 21.22 -19.96
CA ILE A 56 -7.20 21.41 -18.51
C ILE A 56 -5.94 20.72 -18.00
N ASP A 57 -5.68 19.48 -18.39
CA ASP A 57 -4.50 18.72 -17.96
C ASP A 57 -3.21 19.39 -18.46
N ALA A 58 -3.20 19.89 -19.70
CA ALA A 58 -2.09 20.67 -20.24
C ALA A 58 -1.85 21.98 -19.46
N LEU A 59 -2.91 22.70 -19.08
CA LEU A 59 -2.83 23.91 -18.25
C LEU A 59 -2.33 23.62 -16.84
N VAL A 60 -2.77 22.52 -16.23
CA VAL A 60 -2.31 22.07 -14.90
C VAL A 60 -0.83 21.74 -14.94
N ASP A 61 -0.35 21.06 -15.98
CA ASP A 61 1.08 20.75 -16.13
C ASP A 61 1.92 22.00 -16.40
N GLN A 62 1.43 22.95 -17.22
CA GLN A 62 2.09 24.25 -17.37
C GLN A 62 2.17 25.01 -16.04
N LEU A 63 1.11 24.99 -15.23
CA LEU A 63 1.10 25.60 -13.89
C LEU A 63 2.06 24.91 -12.92
N ARG A 64 2.19 23.58 -12.97
CA ARG A 64 3.18 22.84 -12.17
C ARG A 64 4.61 23.18 -12.60
N VAL A 65 4.88 23.23 -13.90
CA VAL A 65 6.19 23.63 -14.44
C VAL A 65 6.51 25.06 -14.07
N LEU A 66 5.56 25.99 -14.17
CA LEU A 66 5.74 27.39 -13.76
C LEU A 66 5.92 27.55 -12.25
N ARG A 67 5.22 26.77 -11.41
CA ARG A 67 5.48 26.75 -9.96
C ARG A 67 6.87 26.23 -9.65
N ARG A 68 7.28 25.12 -10.28
CA ARG A 68 8.64 24.57 -10.12
C ARG A 68 9.70 25.57 -10.62
N ALA A 69 9.49 26.18 -11.77
CA ALA A 69 10.38 27.20 -12.33
C ALA A 69 10.46 28.46 -11.44
N LYS A 70 9.34 28.91 -10.84
CA LYS A 70 9.36 30.00 -9.85
C LYS A 70 10.06 29.60 -8.56
N ARG A 71 9.87 28.38 -8.07
CA ARG A 71 10.57 27.87 -6.87
C ARG A 71 12.07 27.80 -7.14
N VAL A 72 12.46 27.28 -8.30
CA VAL A 72 13.87 27.21 -8.75
C VAL A 72 14.46 28.60 -8.99
N SER A 73 13.73 29.54 -9.61
CA SER A 73 14.26 30.90 -9.85
C SER A 73 14.40 31.68 -8.55
N ALA A 74 13.49 31.50 -7.59
CA ALA A 74 13.61 32.09 -6.25
C ALA A 74 14.84 31.54 -5.52
N ILE A 75 15.08 30.22 -5.60
CA ILE A 75 16.28 29.59 -5.04
C ILE A 75 17.55 30.10 -5.74
N LEU A 76 17.55 30.23 -7.08
CA LEU A 76 18.70 30.72 -7.84
C LEU A 76 19.02 32.19 -7.55
N GLN A 77 18.02 33.08 -7.50
CA GLN A 77 18.22 34.48 -7.09
C GLN A 77 18.73 34.60 -5.66
N GLN A 78 18.27 33.71 -4.78
CA GLN A 78 18.72 33.66 -3.40
C GLN A 78 20.15 33.09 -3.30
N GLN A 79 20.56 32.21 -4.20
CA GLN A 79 21.92 31.67 -4.25
C GLN A 79 22.91 32.70 -4.80
N GLU A 80 22.51 33.50 -5.80
CA GLU A 80 23.32 34.57 -6.39
C GLU A 80 23.63 35.69 -5.38
N THR A 81 22.66 36.04 -4.53
CA THR A 81 22.86 37.02 -3.44
C THR A 81 23.74 36.50 -2.30
N VAL A 82 23.75 35.19 -2.06
CA VAL A 82 24.63 34.55 -1.05
C VAL A 82 26.07 34.43 -1.56
N ASP A 83 26.26 34.12 -2.84
CA ASP A 83 27.58 34.07 -3.47
C ASP A 83 28.26 35.45 -3.50
N GLU A 84 27.49 36.54 -3.65
CA GLU A 84 28.00 37.91 -3.58
C GLU A 84 28.44 38.31 -2.15
N LEU A 85 27.76 37.79 -1.12
CA LEU A 85 28.09 38.01 0.30
C LEU A 85 29.26 37.16 0.82
N ALA A 86 29.58 36.04 0.18
CA ALA A 86 30.62 35.10 0.61
C ALA A 86 32.07 35.51 0.24
N LEU A 87 32.25 36.61 -0.51
CA LEU A 87 33.55 37.13 -0.91
C LEU A 87 34.20 37.99 0.19
N LEU A 88 34.57 37.36 1.31
CA LEU A 88 35.45 38.00 2.30
C LEU A 88 36.92 37.97 1.84
N PRO A 89 37.72 39.00 2.19
CA PRO A 89 39.14 39.07 1.85
C PRO A 89 39.94 38.08 2.72
N GLY A 90 40.00 36.83 2.29
CA GLY A 90 40.68 35.75 3.04
C GLY A 90 40.66 34.36 2.39
N GLY A 91 39.88 34.14 1.33
CA GLY A 91 39.91 32.90 0.54
C GLY A 91 39.21 31.68 1.15
N GLU A 92 38.71 31.76 2.39
CA GLU A 92 37.90 30.71 3.00
C GLU A 92 36.41 30.93 2.68
N LYS A 93 35.82 30.03 1.88
CA LYS A 93 34.40 30.08 1.51
C LYS A 93 33.54 29.69 2.71
N ILE A 94 32.94 30.67 3.37
CA ILE A 94 31.96 30.43 4.44
C ILE A 94 30.61 30.15 3.80
N HIS A 95 30.07 28.95 4.02
CA HIS A 95 28.74 28.59 3.54
C HIS A 95 27.71 29.11 4.56
N MET A 96 26.94 30.13 4.19
CA MET A 96 25.80 30.58 5.00
C MET A 96 24.53 29.91 4.49
N SER A 97 23.85 29.15 5.35
CA SER A 97 22.50 28.65 5.07
C SER A 97 21.45 29.57 5.71
N PHE A 98 20.39 29.83 4.97
CA PHE A 98 19.28 30.69 5.39
C PHE A 98 18.00 29.87 5.44
N TYR A 99 17.26 30.00 6.53
CA TYR A 99 15.91 29.46 6.65
C TYR A 99 14.90 30.45 6.09
N VAL A 100 14.12 30.02 5.10
CA VAL A 100 13.03 30.80 4.51
C VAL A 100 11.72 30.30 5.08
N PHE A 101 10.88 31.24 5.56
CA PHE A 101 9.56 30.89 6.05
C PHE A 101 8.66 30.45 4.90
N GLU A 102 8.03 29.29 5.06
CA GLU A 102 6.99 28.79 4.17
C GLU A 102 5.61 29.15 4.72
N GLN A 103 4.57 29.09 3.86
CA GLN A 103 3.19 29.34 4.28
C GLN A 103 2.56 28.11 4.95
N SER A 104 3.26 27.55 5.93
CA SER A 104 2.83 26.41 6.74
C SER A 104 2.31 26.85 8.10
N MET A 105 1.53 26.00 8.77
CA MET A 105 1.05 26.32 10.11
C MET A 105 2.18 26.33 11.14
N TRP A 106 3.18 25.47 10.97
CA TRP A 106 4.37 25.43 11.81
C TRP A 106 5.19 26.74 11.75
N ASP A 107 5.32 27.31 10.57
CA ASP A 107 6.09 28.53 10.35
C ASP A 107 5.35 29.75 10.87
N ALA A 108 4.04 29.82 10.64
CA ALA A 108 3.19 30.85 11.21
C ALA A 108 3.16 30.80 12.76
N ALA A 109 3.22 29.60 13.34
CA ALA A 109 3.28 29.41 14.78
C ALA A 109 4.53 30.04 15.42
N LEU A 110 5.64 30.12 14.69
CA LEU A 110 6.85 30.80 15.17
C LEU A 110 6.61 32.29 15.44
N LEU A 111 5.63 32.93 14.79
CA LEU A 111 5.26 34.33 15.06
C LEU A 111 4.79 34.55 16.50
N LEU A 112 4.26 33.51 17.18
CA LEU A 112 3.93 33.55 18.60
C LEU A 112 5.16 33.81 19.49
N CYS A 113 6.35 33.47 19.00
CA CYS A 113 7.58 33.46 19.79
C CYS A 113 8.34 34.79 19.75
N PHE A 114 8.25 35.56 18.66
CA PHE A 114 9.05 36.77 18.44
C PHE A 114 8.28 38.01 17.97
N HIS A 115 7.02 37.90 17.53
CA HIS A 115 6.25 39.06 17.09
C HIS A 115 5.20 39.48 18.14
N HIS A 116 5.13 40.78 18.41
CA HIS A 116 4.03 41.39 19.16
C HIS A 116 2.71 41.35 18.36
N THR A 117 2.06 40.20 18.31
CA THR A 117 0.75 39.99 17.66
C THR A 117 -0.40 40.35 18.60
N SER A 118 -1.57 40.66 18.04
CA SER A 118 -2.77 40.94 18.83
C SER A 118 -3.23 39.70 19.60
N CYS A 119 -3.99 39.88 20.69
CA CYS A 119 -4.51 38.74 21.46
C CYS A 119 -5.34 37.77 20.60
N LEU A 120 -6.11 38.31 19.65
CA LEU A 120 -6.91 37.53 18.70
C LEU A 120 -6.02 36.70 17.77
N ASP A 121 -4.96 37.28 17.22
CA ASP A 121 -4.03 36.56 16.34
C ASP A 121 -3.31 35.43 17.11
N LYS A 122 -2.97 35.65 18.38
CA LYS A 122 -2.38 34.61 19.24
C LYS A 122 -3.34 33.46 19.49
N LEU A 123 -4.60 33.76 19.77
CA LEU A 123 -5.65 32.76 19.95
C LEU A 123 -5.85 31.94 18.66
N LEU A 124 -5.88 32.61 17.51
CA LEU A 124 -6.06 31.98 16.20
C LEU A 124 -4.88 31.07 15.83
N LEU A 125 -3.64 31.53 16.03
CA LEU A 125 -2.44 30.72 15.82
C LEU A 125 -2.42 29.51 16.76
N GLY A 126 -2.75 29.68 18.04
CA GLY A 126 -2.85 28.58 19.00
C GLY A 126 -3.91 27.54 18.62
N ALA A 127 -5.10 27.99 18.20
CA ALA A 127 -6.16 27.12 17.70
C ALA A 127 -5.73 26.39 16.42
N GLY A 128 -5.04 27.08 15.50
CA GLY A 128 -4.55 26.51 14.26
C GLY A 128 -3.49 25.42 14.47
N ILE A 129 -2.53 25.61 15.38
CA ILE A 129 -1.55 24.58 15.74
C ILE A 129 -2.24 23.36 16.34
N THR A 130 -3.21 23.60 17.24
CA THR A 130 -3.96 22.52 17.89
C THR A 130 -4.76 21.71 16.87
N LEU A 131 -5.45 22.38 15.94
CA LEU A 131 -6.18 21.72 14.86
C LEU A 131 -5.23 20.96 13.93
N ASN A 132 -4.12 21.57 13.53
CA ASN A 132 -3.12 20.92 12.68
C ASN A 132 -2.60 19.63 13.30
N LEU A 133 -2.18 19.69 14.57
CA LEU A 133 -1.74 18.52 15.33
C LEU A 133 -2.84 17.45 15.41
N ALA A 134 -4.08 17.85 15.73
CA ALA A 134 -5.20 16.92 15.83
C ALA A 134 -5.50 16.23 14.49
N LEU A 135 -5.47 16.96 13.37
CA LEU A 135 -5.71 16.42 12.04
C LEU A 135 -4.59 15.47 11.61
N GLN A 136 -3.32 15.88 11.74
CA GLN A 136 -2.19 15.03 11.40
C GLN A 136 -2.15 13.76 12.25
N LEU A 137 -2.40 13.85 13.56
CA LEU A 137 -2.50 12.68 14.44
C LEU A 137 -3.69 11.80 14.04
N CYS A 138 -4.86 12.37 13.76
CA CYS A 138 -6.02 11.59 13.33
C CYS A 138 -5.73 10.80 12.04
N CYS A 139 -5.20 11.47 11.01
CA CYS A 139 -4.80 10.83 9.76
C CYS A 139 -3.79 9.71 10.01
N LEU A 140 -2.77 9.97 10.82
CA LEU A 140 -1.75 8.98 11.13
C LEU A 140 -2.33 7.76 11.86
N LEU A 141 -3.22 7.97 12.84
CA LEU A 141 -3.87 6.88 13.56
C LEU A 141 -4.78 6.05 12.66
N VAL A 142 -5.50 6.69 11.72
CA VAL A 142 -6.32 5.99 10.72
C VAL A 142 -5.43 5.10 9.85
N VAL A 143 -4.33 5.63 9.29
CA VAL A 143 -3.42 4.83 8.47
C VAL A 143 -2.83 3.67 9.27
N GLN A 144 -2.40 3.92 10.51
CA GLN A 144 -1.75 2.92 11.37
C GLN A 144 -2.70 1.78 11.80
N TYR A 145 -3.96 2.08 12.10
CA TYR A 145 -4.88 1.11 12.71
C TYR A 145 -5.89 0.51 11.74
N ASP A 146 -6.27 1.24 10.70
CA ASP A 146 -7.32 0.79 9.76
C ASP A 146 -6.73 0.31 8.44
N MET A 147 -5.60 0.90 7.99
CA MET A 147 -5.07 0.64 6.65
C MET A 147 -3.84 -0.28 6.63
N LEU A 148 -3.20 -0.55 7.78
CA LEU A 148 -1.97 -1.33 7.89
C LEU A 148 -2.20 -2.84 8.15
N GLU A 149 -3.35 -3.39 7.75
CA GLU A 149 -3.61 -4.82 7.89
C GLU A 149 -2.83 -5.59 6.83
N ASN A 150 -1.80 -6.34 7.24
CA ASN A 150 -1.02 -7.19 6.34
C ASN A 150 -1.88 -8.39 5.89
N PRO A 151 -2.23 -8.50 4.58
CA PRO A 151 -3.10 -9.57 4.10
C PRO A 151 -2.40 -10.93 3.96
N PHE A 152 -1.06 -10.97 4.03
CA PHE A 152 -0.25 -12.16 3.75
C PHE A 152 0.73 -12.46 4.89
N THR A 153 0.19 -12.69 6.08
CA THR A 153 0.97 -13.25 7.20
C THR A 153 1.17 -14.76 7.05
N ASP A 154 2.19 -15.32 7.70
CA ASP A 154 2.45 -16.77 7.68
C ASP A 154 1.23 -17.60 8.10
N ASP A 155 0.48 -17.11 9.10
CA ASP A 155 -0.76 -17.72 9.56
C ASP A 155 -1.84 -17.71 8.46
N LYS A 156 -1.92 -16.64 7.68
CA LYS A 156 -2.85 -16.56 6.55
C LYS A 156 -2.45 -17.51 5.42
N VAL A 157 -1.16 -17.67 5.15
CA VAL A 157 -0.67 -18.68 4.19
C VAL A 157 -1.06 -20.08 4.65
N GLN A 158 -0.98 -20.39 5.95
CA GLN A 158 -1.47 -21.66 6.50
C GLN A 158 -2.99 -21.84 6.35
N GLU A 159 -3.77 -20.77 6.53
CA GLU A 159 -5.21 -20.78 6.29
C GLU A 159 -5.54 -21.06 4.82
N ILE A 160 -4.81 -20.44 3.89
CA ILE A 160 -4.92 -20.67 2.45
C ILE A 160 -4.60 -22.13 2.10
N LEU A 161 -3.52 -22.69 2.67
CA LEU A 161 -3.17 -24.10 2.51
C LEU A 161 -4.28 -25.02 3.04
N ARG A 162 -4.85 -24.70 4.20
CA ARG A 162 -5.97 -25.45 4.78
C ARG A 162 -7.21 -25.38 3.87
N TRP A 163 -7.53 -24.19 3.35
CA TRP A 163 -8.62 -24.00 2.40
C TRP A 163 -8.42 -24.84 1.14
N ARG A 164 -7.20 -24.86 0.59
CA ARG A 164 -6.86 -25.69 -0.57
C ARG A 164 -7.14 -27.18 -0.32
N VAL A 165 -6.78 -27.70 0.87
CA VAL A 165 -7.04 -29.11 1.21
C VAL A 165 -8.53 -29.40 1.39
N VAL A 166 -9.19 -28.62 2.25
CA VAL A 166 -10.53 -28.94 2.74
C VAL A 166 -11.60 -28.60 1.71
N THR A 167 -11.48 -27.44 1.07
CA THR A 167 -12.47 -26.92 0.12
C THR A 167 -11.98 -27.07 -1.31
N GLY A 168 -10.75 -26.65 -1.59
CA GLY A 168 -10.21 -26.63 -2.96
C GLY A 168 -10.17 -28.01 -3.63
N HIS A 169 -9.58 -28.99 -2.96
CA HIS A 169 -9.50 -30.38 -3.43
C HIS A 169 -10.60 -31.28 -2.84
N GLY A 170 -11.51 -30.74 -2.03
CA GLY A 170 -12.59 -31.52 -1.43
C GLY A 170 -13.51 -32.11 -2.51
N GLN A 171 -13.90 -33.38 -2.37
CA GLN A 171 -14.80 -34.05 -3.31
C GLN A 171 -16.11 -33.27 -3.53
N ALA A 172 -16.63 -32.60 -2.50
CA ALA A 172 -17.86 -31.81 -2.59
C ALA A 172 -17.77 -30.60 -3.54
N SER A 173 -16.55 -30.14 -3.84
CA SER A 173 -16.30 -29.00 -4.73
C SER A 173 -15.72 -29.43 -6.08
N PHE A 174 -15.62 -30.74 -6.34
CA PHE A 174 -15.20 -31.26 -7.63
C PHE A 174 -16.33 -31.16 -8.65
N ASN A 175 -16.02 -30.69 -9.86
CA ASN A 175 -17.00 -30.63 -10.94
C ASN A 175 -16.98 -31.93 -11.74
N ASP A 176 -17.99 -32.78 -11.56
CA ASP A 176 -18.10 -34.06 -12.26
C ASP A 176 -18.25 -33.91 -13.79
N ASN A 177 -18.78 -32.78 -14.28
CA ASN A 177 -18.99 -32.55 -15.71
C ASN A 177 -17.67 -32.28 -16.43
N ASP A 178 -16.83 -31.43 -15.84
CA ASP A 178 -15.57 -30.98 -16.43
C ASP A 178 -14.38 -31.84 -15.98
N GLY A 179 -14.55 -32.61 -14.91
CA GLY A 179 -13.48 -33.39 -14.29
C GLY A 179 -12.41 -32.54 -13.62
N THR A 180 -12.73 -31.29 -13.27
CA THR A 180 -11.80 -30.31 -12.70
C THR A 180 -12.09 -30.09 -11.22
N SER A 181 -11.02 -29.93 -10.42
CA SER A 181 -11.15 -29.49 -9.03
C SER A 181 -11.52 -28.00 -8.94
N LEU A 182 -11.92 -27.55 -7.74
CA LEU A 182 -12.14 -26.13 -7.51
C LEU A 182 -10.83 -25.33 -7.63
N VAL A 183 -9.70 -25.94 -7.20
CA VAL A 183 -8.36 -25.35 -7.34
C VAL A 183 -7.98 -25.18 -8.81
N GLY A 184 -8.20 -26.20 -9.64
CA GLY A 184 -7.92 -26.11 -11.08
C GLY A 184 -8.69 -24.96 -11.72
N ARG A 185 -10.00 -24.87 -11.45
CA ARG A 185 -10.84 -23.77 -11.95
C ARG A 185 -10.42 -22.38 -11.44
N LEU A 186 -9.97 -22.29 -10.19
CA LEU A 186 -9.45 -21.06 -9.59
C LEU A 186 -8.14 -20.62 -10.27
N CYS A 187 -7.20 -21.56 -10.44
CA CYS A 187 -5.89 -21.30 -11.03
C CYS A 187 -5.98 -21.02 -12.54
N ASP A 188 -6.96 -21.63 -13.22
CA ASP A 188 -7.32 -21.33 -14.62
C ASP A 188 -8.10 -20.01 -14.78
N ARG A 189 -8.40 -19.33 -13.67
CA ARG A 189 -9.12 -18.04 -13.63
C ARG A 189 -10.52 -18.07 -14.24
N ASN A 190 -11.19 -19.22 -14.12
CA ASN A 190 -12.53 -19.47 -14.69
C ASN A 190 -13.65 -19.49 -13.64
N LEU A 191 -13.39 -18.97 -12.44
CA LEU A 191 -14.32 -18.99 -11.32
C LEU A 191 -14.79 -17.58 -10.96
N TRP A 192 -16.10 -17.35 -10.88
CA TRP A 192 -16.61 -16.10 -10.32
C TRP A 192 -16.80 -16.25 -8.80
N SER A 193 -15.76 -15.91 -8.04
CA SER A 193 -15.77 -16.04 -6.58
C SER A 193 -14.81 -15.04 -5.95
N TYR A 194 -15.01 -14.74 -4.67
CA TYR A 194 -14.10 -13.91 -3.89
C TYR A 194 -12.65 -14.44 -3.88
N GLN A 195 -12.47 -15.77 -3.86
CA GLN A 195 -11.14 -16.39 -3.91
C GLN A 195 -10.45 -16.13 -5.24
N GLN A 196 -11.21 -16.03 -6.34
CA GLN A 196 -10.66 -15.68 -7.65
C GLN A 196 -10.13 -14.26 -7.63
N ASP A 197 -10.89 -13.31 -7.10
CA ASP A 197 -10.47 -11.91 -7.05
C ASP A 197 -9.17 -11.76 -6.26
N GLN A 198 -9.04 -12.44 -5.11
CA GLN A 198 -7.80 -12.44 -4.33
C GLN A 198 -6.62 -13.08 -5.08
N TYR A 199 -6.86 -14.19 -5.77
CA TYR A 199 -5.81 -14.85 -6.56
C TYR A 199 -5.38 -14.00 -7.75
N ASP A 200 -6.32 -13.34 -8.41
CA ASP A 200 -6.07 -12.43 -9.52
C ASP A 200 -5.18 -11.27 -9.05
N GLU A 201 -5.46 -10.65 -7.89
CA GLU A 201 -4.60 -9.61 -7.33
C GLU A 201 -3.15 -10.10 -7.09
N MET A 202 -2.99 -11.28 -6.48
CA MET A 202 -1.66 -11.89 -6.27
C MET A 202 -0.96 -12.19 -7.60
N PHE A 203 -1.70 -12.73 -8.57
CA PHE A 203 -1.19 -13.08 -9.88
C PHE A 203 -0.74 -11.83 -10.64
N GLU A 204 -1.54 -10.78 -10.63
CA GLU A 204 -1.20 -9.50 -11.24
C GLU A 204 0.03 -8.87 -10.60
N TYR A 205 0.15 -8.95 -9.27
CA TYR A 205 1.31 -8.45 -8.54
C TYR A 205 2.60 -9.20 -8.90
N LEU A 206 2.55 -10.51 -9.07
CA LEU A 206 3.74 -11.36 -9.29
C LEU A 206 4.17 -11.45 -10.76
N TYR A 207 3.22 -11.63 -11.68
CA TYR A 207 3.51 -12.15 -13.03
C TYR A 207 3.26 -11.17 -14.18
N LYS A 208 2.66 -10.00 -13.94
CA LYS A 208 2.54 -8.99 -15.00
C LYS A 208 3.91 -8.46 -15.45
N PRO A 209 4.04 -7.93 -16.69
CA PRO A 209 5.31 -7.43 -17.23
C PRO A 209 5.99 -6.36 -16.38
N MET A 210 5.21 -5.61 -15.60
CA MET A 210 5.68 -4.74 -14.54
C MET A 210 5.26 -5.33 -13.19
N PRO A 211 6.14 -6.12 -12.54
CA PRO A 211 5.83 -6.72 -11.25
C PRO A 211 5.56 -5.66 -10.18
N GLY A 212 4.64 -5.96 -9.28
CA GLY A 212 4.27 -5.07 -8.20
C GLY A 212 5.42 -4.70 -7.28
N ILE A 213 6.40 -5.60 -7.06
CA ILE A 213 7.61 -5.28 -6.29
C ILE A 213 8.40 -4.10 -6.87
N VAL A 214 8.44 -3.96 -8.20
CA VAL A 214 9.13 -2.84 -8.87
C VAL A 214 8.35 -1.54 -8.64
N LEU A 215 7.02 -1.60 -8.75
CA LEU A 215 6.16 -0.44 -8.51
C LEU A 215 6.22 0.01 -7.04
N SER A 216 6.16 -0.93 -6.09
CA SER A 216 6.32 -0.67 -4.66
C SER A 216 7.70 -0.07 -4.36
N MET A 217 8.78 -0.59 -4.97
CA MET A 217 10.13 -0.01 -4.81
C MET A 217 10.18 1.44 -5.29
N LEU A 218 9.61 1.75 -6.47
CA LEU A 218 9.56 3.12 -6.98
C LEU A 218 8.73 4.03 -6.06
N ALA A 219 7.58 3.56 -5.57
CA ALA A 219 6.74 4.29 -4.63
C ALA A 219 7.48 4.58 -3.31
N ILE A 220 8.19 3.60 -2.75
CA ILE A 220 9.00 3.75 -1.54
C ILE A 220 10.15 4.74 -1.76
N ILE A 221 10.85 4.68 -2.90
CA ILE A 221 11.91 5.64 -3.22
C ILE A 221 11.35 7.06 -3.26
N CYS A 222 10.25 7.27 -4.00
CA CYS A 222 9.59 8.56 -4.07
C CYS A 222 9.14 9.06 -2.69
N TRP A 223 8.54 8.17 -1.89
CA TRP A 223 8.07 8.50 -0.54
C TRP A 223 9.22 8.88 0.41
N VAL A 224 10.30 8.09 0.45
CA VAL A 224 11.47 8.40 1.29
C VAL A 224 12.13 9.71 0.86
N LEU A 225 12.18 9.99 -0.45
CA LEU A 225 12.68 11.28 -0.95
C LEU A 225 11.80 12.45 -0.50
N THR A 226 10.47 12.31 -0.56
CA THR A 226 9.54 13.33 -0.02
C THR A 226 9.77 13.55 1.47
N ILE A 227 9.86 12.48 2.25
CA ILE A 227 10.14 12.54 3.70
C ILE A 227 11.50 13.20 3.98
N ALA A 228 12.51 12.96 3.15
CA ALA A 228 13.82 13.59 3.30
C ALA A 228 13.79 15.11 3.05
N LEU A 229 12.97 15.57 2.09
CA LEU A 229 12.75 17.00 1.85
C LEU A 229 12.08 17.65 3.05
N GLU A 230 11.02 17.04 3.58
CA GLU A 230 10.31 17.55 4.76
C GLU A 230 11.17 17.53 6.02
N TYR A 231 11.94 16.46 6.23
CA TYR A 231 12.89 16.37 7.32
C TYR A 231 13.91 17.50 7.28
N ARG A 232 14.43 17.83 6.08
CA ARG A 232 15.35 18.95 5.92
C ARG A 232 14.71 20.27 6.32
N ALA A 233 13.49 20.54 5.86
CA ALA A 233 12.77 21.76 6.24
C ALA A 233 12.57 21.85 7.76
N CYS A 234 12.21 20.74 8.41
CA CYS A 234 12.08 20.67 9.87
C CYS A 234 13.40 20.94 10.60
N LEU A 235 14.51 20.38 10.10
CA LEU A 235 15.84 20.61 10.69
C LEU A 235 16.29 22.05 10.51
N GLU A 236 16.12 22.65 9.33
CA GLU A 236 16.48 24.05 9.09
C GLU A 236 15.66 24.98 9.99
N GLN A 237 14.37 24.69 10.19
CA GLN A 237 13.53 25.41 11.15
C GLN A 237 14.04 25.29 12.58
N ALA A 238 14.37 24.07 13.03
CA ALA A 238 14.88 23.82 14.38
C ALA A 238 16.24 24.52 14.59
N LEU A 239 17.13 24.48 13.59
CA LEU A 239 18.42 25.14 13.61
C LEU A 239 18.27 26.67 13.63
N ALA A 240 17.33 27.24 12.89
CA ALA A 240 17.03 28.67 12.91
C ALA A 240 16.64 29.13 14.32
N VAL A 241 15.74 28.39 14.98
CA VAL A 241 15.30 28.68 16.36
C VAL A 241 16.44 28.56 17.38
N LEU A 242 17.35 27.60 17.17
CA LEU A 242 18.52 27.39 18.04
C LEU A 242 19.59 28.48 17.88
N HIS A 243 19.85 28.93 16.65
CA HIS A 243 20.90 29.91 16.37
C HIS A 243 20.48 31.37 16.59
N LEU A 244 19.17 31.65 16.63
CA LEU A 244 18.68 32.99 16.96
C LEU A 244 19.24 33.44 18.33
N PRO A 245 19.80 34.65 18.45
CA PRO A 245 20.38 35.13 19.70
C PRO A 245 19.29 35.30 20.77
N THR A 246 19.70 35.11 22.03
CA THR A 246 18.79 35.24 23.16
C THR A 246 18.68 36.71 23.57
N MET A 247 17.48 37.28 23.54
CA MET A 247 17.23 38.67 23.96
C MET A 247 16.32 38.72 25.19
N ASN A 248 16.42 39.80 25.95
CA ASN A 248 15.58 40.01 27.14
C ASN A 248 14.17 40.42 26.72
N ALA A 249 13.16 40.12 27.54
CA ALA A 249 11.75 40.42 27.23
C ALA A 249 11.44 41.91 27.04
N ALA A 250 12.33 42.81 27.48
CA ALA A 250 12.19 44.25 27.32
C ALA A 250 12.71 44.78 25.97
N GLU A 251 13.45 43.98 25.20
CA GLU A 251 14.03 44.36 23.92
C GLU A 251 13.08 44.01 22.76
N GLU A 252 12.99 44.86 21.74
CA GLU A 252 12.21 44.59 20.54
C GLU A 252 12.81 43.41 19.76
N MET A 253 12.10 42.28 19.75
CA MET A 253 12.54 41.02 19.13
C MET A 253 12.44 41.02 17.60
N ALA A 254 11.63 41.91 17.03
CA ALA A 254 11.49 42.11 15.59
C ALA A 254 11.38 43.59 15.26
N THR A 255 12.08 44.05 14.22
CA THR A 255 12.00 45.42 13.73
C THR A 255 11.60 45.45 12.27
N VAL A 256 10.77 46.41 11.89
CA VAL A 256 10.37 46.65 10.50
C VAL A 256 11.43 47.55 9.85
N SER A 257 12.04 47.07 8.76
CA SER A 257 12.97 47.83 7.91
C SER A 257 12.21 48.94 7.15
N GLU A 258 12.94 49.94 6.63
CA GLU A 258 12.36 51.02 5.81
C GLU A 258 11.63 50.46 4.57
N ASP A 259 12.06 49.32 4.04
CA ASP A 259 11.45 48.63 2.90
C ASP A 259 10.19 47.82 3.28
N GLY A 260 9.76 47.86 4.55
CA GLY A 260 8.61 47.10 5.05
C GLY A 260 8.88 45.61 5.31
N GLN A 261 10.14 45.16 5.22
CA GLN A 261 10.56 43.81 5.61
C GLN A 261 10.73 43.69 7.13
N ILE A 262 10.47 42.50 7.66
CA ILE A 262 10.56 42.22 9.10
C ILE A 262 11.87 41.50 9.38
N ILE A 263 12.74 42.13 10.16
CA ILE A 263 14.01 41.55 10.58
C ILE A 263 13.84 41.02 12.00
N VAL A 264 13.96 39.69 12.16
CA VAL A 264 13.94 39.03 13.47
C VAL A 264 15.31 39.19 14.11
N LYS A 265 15.39 39.95 15.21
CA LYS A 265 16.65 40.24 15.92
C LYS A 265 17.02 39.16 16.91
N GLY A 266 16.05 38.50 17.54
CA GLY A 266 16.30 37.46 18.54
C GLY A 266 15.03 36.86 19.14
N ILE A 267 15.21 35.94 20.08
CA ILE A 267 14.12 35.21 20.75
C ILE A 267 14.34 35.15 22.27
N SER A 268 13.27 35.20 23.06
CA SER A 268 13.36 35.02 24.51
C SER A 268 13.71 33.56 24.88
N ARG A 269 14.32 33.32 26.05
CA ARG A 269 14.66 31.95 26.51
C ARG A 269 13.43 31.05 26.61
N VAL A 270 12.34 31.57 27.15
CA VAL A 270 11.09 30.82 27.34
C VAL A 270 10.45 30.53 25.99
N SER A 271 10.39 31.52 25.09
CA SER A 271 9.86 31.34 23.73
C SER A 271 10.68 30.32 22.95
N ARG A 272 12.02 30.30 23.08
CA ARG A 272 12.87 29.31 22.41
C ARG A 272 12.56 27.90 22.90
N VAL A 273 12.50 27.69 24.22
CA VAL A 273 12.17 26.38 24.79
C VAL A 273 10.78 25.93 24.34
N LEU A 274 9.80 26.85 24.33
CA LEU A 274 8.45 26.56 23.87
C LEU A 274 8.42 26.20 22.37
N ALA A 275 9.11 26.96 21.52
CA ALA A 275 9.20 26.69 20.07
C ALA A 275 9.81 25.31 19.79
N ILE A 276 10.87 24.93 20.51
CA ILE A 276 11.50 23.62 20.36
C ILE A 276 10.55 22.51 20.85
N LEU A 277 10.01 22.63 22.07
CA LEU A 277 9.23 21.57 22.71
C LEU A 277 7.84 21.39 22.08
N VAL A 278 7.20 22.47 21.63
CA VAL A 278 5.80 22.45 21.17
C VAL A 278 5.68 22.47 19.64
N LEU A 279 6.69 23.01 18.93
CA LEU A 279 6.64 23.10 17.46
C LEU A 279 7.62 22.12 16.81
N CYS A 280 8.92 22.25 17.09
CA CYS A 280 9.94 21.50 16.37
C CYS A 280 9.92 20.00 16.68
N ILE A 281 9.88 19.64 17.96
CA ILE A 281 9.90 18.21 18.38
C ILE A 281 8.63 17.48 17.88
N PRO A 282 7.41 17.98 18.09
CA PRO A 282 6.21 17.30 17.59
C PRO A 282 6.18 17.20 16.06
N ARG A 283 6.59 18.25 15.33
CA ARG A 283 6.68 18.21 13.86
C ARG A 283 7.62 17.10 13.38
N ILE A 284 8.84 17.03 13.94
CA ILE A 284 9.81 15.98 13.60
C ILE A 284 9.27 14.60 13.98
N ALA A 285 8.66 14.45 15.17
CA ALA A 285 8.12 13.18 15.63
C ALA A 285 7.00 12.65 14.72
N ILE A 286 6.04 13.51 14.35
CA ILE A 286 4.94 13.16 13.43
C ILE A 286 5.50 12.81 12.06
N MET A 287 6.44 13.60 11.52
CA MET A 287 7.04 13.32 10.21
C MET A 287 7.79 11.99 10.20
N LEU A 288 8.60 11.68 11.23
CA LEU A 288 9.31 10.40 11.32
C LEU A 288 8.34 9.22 11.46
N TRP A 289 7.29 9.37 12.27
CA TRP A 289 6.27 8.33 12.43
C TRP A 289 5.51 8.10 11.12
N LEU A 290 5.06 9.16 10.45
CA LEU A 290 4.39 9.08 9.16
C LEU A 290 5.31 8.47 8.09
N GLY A 291 6.59 8.84 8.07
CA GLY A 291 7.58 8.27 7.17
C GLY A 291 7.72 6.76 7.33
N ALA A 292 7.81 6.27 8.58
CA ALA A 292 7.88 4.85 8.89
C ALA A 292 6.59 4.10 8.51
N VAL A 293 5.43 4.62 8.90
CA VAL A 293 4.13 4.01 8.58
C VAL A 293 3.88 3.99 7.08
N GLY A 294 4.19 5.09 6.38
CA GLY A 294 4.05 5.15 4.92
C GLY A 294 4.94 4.16 4.18
N CYS A 295 6.15 3.88 4.69
CA CYS A 295 7.02 2.84 4.13
C CYS A 295 6.40 1.45 4.26
N ILE A 296 5.85 1.11 5.43
CA ILE A 296 5.18 -0.17 5.65
C ILE A 296 3.93 -0.27 4.77
N TYR A 297 3.11 0.78 4.76
CA TYR A 297 1.85 0.82 4.01
C TYR A 297 2.05 0.62 2.50
N LEU A 298 3.06 1.29 1.91
CA LEU A 298 3.39 1.13 0.50
C LEU A 298 4.03 -0.23 0.17
N ALA A 299 4.74 -0.83 1.12
CA ALA A 299 5.36 -2.13 0.94
C ALA A 299 4.32 -3.28 0.98
N GLU A 300 3.30 -3.17 1.84
CA GLU A 300 2.30 -4.22 2.07
C GLU A 300 1.03 -4.11 1.19
N THR A 301 1.03 -3.23 0.17
CA THR A 301 -0.09 -3.11 -0.79
C THR A 301 0.11 -4.04 -1.99
N VAL A 302 -0.86 -4.93 -2.27
CA VAL A 302 -0.82 -5.87 -3.42
C VAL A 302 -1.46 -5.31 -4.69
N SER A 303 -2.53 -4.52 -4.56
CA SER A 303 -3.18 -3.89 -5.70
C SER A 303 -2.27 -2.81 -6.31
N LEU A 304 -1.94 -2.97 -7.60
CA LEU A 304 -1.05 -2.05 -8.32
C LEU A 304 -1.62 -0.62 -8.39
N ALA A 305 -2.94 -0.50 -8.58
CA ALA A 305 -3.61 0.79 -8.61
C ALA A 305 -3.55 1.47 -7.23
N ASP A 306 -3.71 0.68 -6.17
CA ASP A 306 -3.72 1.18 -4.81
C ASP A 306 -2.32 1.64 -4.37
N ILE A 307 -1.23 1.00 -4.81
CA ILE A 307 0.14 1.46 -4.51
C ILE A 307 0.32 2.95 -4.90
N VAL A 308 -0.14 3.33 -6.10
CA VAL A 308 -0.03 4.70 -6.60
C VAL A 308 -0.96 5.64 -5.85
N LEU A 309 -2.21 5.24 -5.64
CA LEU A 309 -3.22 6.03 -4.93
C LEU A 309 -2.80 6.28 -3.47
N ASN A 310 -2.27 5.26 -2.80
CA ASN A 310 -1.76 5.30 -1.43
C ASN A 310 -0.56 6.23 -1.32
N ALA A 311 0.38 6.21 -2.27
CA ALA A 311 1.53 7.12 -2.28
C ALA A 311 1.09 8.59 -2.38
N VAL A 312 0.07 8.88 -3.20
CA VAL A 312 -0.50 10.24 -3.31
C VAL A 312 -1.26 10.63 -2.04
N ALA A 313 -2.03 9.71 -1.46
CA ALA A 313 -2.77 9.96 -0.22
C ALA A 313 -1.84 10.27 0.97
N LEU A 314 -0.69 9.60 1.06
CA LEU A 314 0.30 9.89 2.08
C LEU A 314 0.90 11.31 1.94
N ASN A 315 1.12 11.78 0.71
CA ASN A 315 1.55 13.17 0.48
C ASN A 315 0.49 14.18 0.94
N PHE A 316 -0.79 13.87 0.78
CA PHE A 316 -1.86 14.73 1.28
C PHE A 316 -1.78 14.94 2.81
N VAL A 317 -1.37 13.91 3.57
CA VAL A 317 -1.19 14.03 5.03
C VAL A 317 -0.06 14.99 5.39
N LEU A 318 1.01 15.03 4.59
CA LEU A 318 2.11 15.99 4.77
C LEU A 318 1.62 17.44 4.54
N ASP A 319 0.80 17.66 3.51
CA ASP A 319 0.30 18.99 3.11
C ASP A 319 -0.83 19.56 4.01
N VAL A 320 -1.29 18.80 5.02
CA VAL A 320 -2.39 19.23 5.91
C VAL A 320 -2.08 20.55 6.61
N ASP A 321 -0.83 20.77 7.01
CA ASP A 321 -0.42 21.98 7.72
C ASP A 321 -0.48 23.23 6.85
N GLU A 322 -0.11 23.13 5.57
CA GLU A 322 -0.32 24.20 4.59
C GLU A 322 -1.80 24.49 4.37
N LEU A 323 -2.64 23.44 4.29
CA LEU A 323 -4.08 23.59 4.11
C LEU A 323 -4.70 24.32 5.31
N VAL A 324 -4.34 23.91 6.53
CA VAL A 324 -4.79 24.55 7.77
C VAL A 324 -4.34 26.02 7.80
N ALA A 325 -3.10 26.31 7.39
CA ALA A 325 -2.60 27.69 7.29
C ALA A 325 -3.37 28.54 6.26
N LYS A 326 -3.68 27.98 5.09
CA LYS A 326 -4.46 28.65 4.05
C LYS A 326 -5.89 28.98 4.49
N VAL A 327 -6.49 28.17 5.36
CA VAL A 327 -7.87 28.39 5.83
C VAL A 327 -7.90 29.28 7.08
N LEU A 328 -7.05 29.02 8.07
CA LEU A 328 -7.16 29.64 9.39
C LEU A 328 -6.37 30.95 9.53
N LEU A 329 -5.28 31.16 8.80
CA LEU A 329 -4.53 32.40 8.95
C LEU A 329 -5.32 33.59 8.41
N THR A 330 -5.31 34.71 9.16
CA THR A 330 -5.81 35.98 8.65
C THR A 330 -4.97 36.43 7.45
N GLU A 331 -5.58 37.19 6.52
CA GLU A 331 -4.84 37.80 5.40
C GLU A 331 -3.65 38.65 5.88
N LYS A 332 -3.80 39.29 7.05
CA LYS A 332 -2.72 40.02 7.71
C LYS A 332 -1.53 39.09 7.99
N LEU A 333 -1.73 38.01 8.75
CA LEU A 333 -0.66 37.06 9.07
C LEU A 333 -0.08 36.42 7.81
N ARG A 334 -0.92 36.04 6.85
CA ARG A 334 -0.48 35.47 5.56
C ARG A 334 0.38 36.45 4.75
N SER A 335 0.06 37.74 4.79
CA SER A 335 0.85 38.80 4.14
C SER A 335 2.14 39.15 4.89
N LEU A 336 2.24 38.79 6.18
CA LEU A 336 3.42 39.04 7.00
C LEU A 336 4.50 37.98 6.80
N ILE A 337 4.13 36.69 6.70
CA ILE A 337 5.07 35.58 6.50
C ILE A 337 6.10 35.84 5.38
N PRO A 338 5.70 36.19 4.14
CA PRO A 338 6.65 36.42 3.05
C PRO A 338 7.48 37.71 3.21
N LYS A 339 7.15 38.58 4.17
CA LYS A 339 7.91 39.80 4.47
C LYS A 339 8.99 39.57 5.53
N ILE A 340 9.04 38.39 6.15
CA ILE A 340 10.06 38.06 7.15
C ILE A 340 11.35 37.73 6.43
N ASN A 341 12.43 38.40 6.81
CA ASN A 341 13.73 38.14 6.23
C ASN A 341 14.24 36.74 6.63
N PRO A 342 14.91 36.02 5.70
CA PRO A 342 15.44 34.70 5.99
C PRO A 342 16.33 34.72 7.23
N ILE A 343 16.17 33.73 8.11
CA ILE A 343 16.97 33.62 9.34
C ILE A 343 18.28 32.92 9.00
N SER A 344 19.41 33.50 9.38
CA SER A 344 20.71 32.84 9.21
C SER A 344 20.85 31.67 10.19
N ASN A 345 21.16 30.48 9.69
CA ASN A 345 21.34 29.25 10.47
C ASN A 345 22.74 29.13 11.10
N GLY A 346 23.43 30.26 11.30
CA GLY A 346 24.81 30.31 11.78
C GLY A 346 25.83 29.97 10.68
N GLN A 347 27.11 30.15 11.01
CA GLN A 347 28.22 29.79 10.13
C GLN A 347 28.60 28.34 10.38
N THR A 348 28.53 27.50 9.34
CA THR A 348 29.12 26.16 9.37
C THR A 348 30.44 26.17 8.61
N THR A 349 31.41 25.41 9.09
CA THR A 349 32.64 25.17 8.32
C THR A 349 32.30 24.31 7.11
N ALA A 350 33.01 24.50 6.00
CA ALA A 350 32.80 23.74 4.76
C ALA A 350 32.85 22.21 4.98
N LEU A 351 33.75 21.75 5.86
CA LEU A 351 33.86 20.33 6.22
C LEU A 351 32.60 19.79 6.92
N LYS A 352 32.00 20.57 7.85
CA LYS A 352 30.79 20.15 8.56
C LYS A 352 29.60 20.07 7.60
N SER A 353 29.46 21.04 6.69
CA SER A 353 28.38 21.03 5.69
C SER A 353 28.41 19.78 4.81
N TRP A 354 29.61 19.38 4.35
CA TRP A 354 29.77 18.17 3.54
C TRP A 354 29.43 16.88 4.31
N LEU A 355 29.82 16.79 5.58
CA LEU A 355 29.47 15.65 6.43
C LEU A 355 27.96 15.58 6.69
N ASP A 356 27.31 16.73 6.91
CA ASP A 356 25.86 16.79 7.09
C ASP A 356 25.14 16.31 5.81
N ASP A 357 25.62 16.71 4.62
CA ASP A 357 25.05 16.25 3.34
C ASP A 357 25.25 14.76 3.10
N ILE A 358 26.46 14.23 3.35
CA ILE A 358 26.70 12.78 3.27
C ILE A 358 25.81 12.01 4.23
N SER A 359 25.69 12.49 5.48
CA SER A 359 24.84 11.82 6.48
C SER A 359 23.39 11.72 6.02
N ARG A 360 22.88 12.74 5.33
CA ARG A 360 21.54 12.75 4.73
C ARG A 360 21.41 11.71 3.61
N TYR A 361 22.35 11.65 2.68
CA TYR A 361 22.33 10.64 1.62
C TYR A 361 22.43 9.22 2.17
N VAL A 362 23.29 8.99 3.16
CA VAL A 362 23.43 7.70 3.85
C VAL A 362 22.14 7.33 4.57
N MET A 363 21.47 8.28 5.22
CA MET A 363 20.18 8.06 5.88
C MET A 363 19.08 7.71 4.87
N VAL A 364 18.98 8.41 3.73
CA VAL A 364 17.99 8.13 2.67
C VAL A 364 18.22 6.77 2.04
N VAL A 365 19.45 6.48 1.59
CA VAL A 365 19.79 5.19 1.00
C VAL A 365 19.63 4.06 2.02
N GLY A 366 20.05 4.29 3.27
CA GLY A 366 19.87 3.36 4.37
C GLY A 366 18.40 3.05 4.64
N ALA A 367 17.54 4.07 4.68
CA ALA A 367 16.10 3.90 4.87
C ALA A 367 15.47 3.09 3.73
N ILE A 368 15.82 3.39 2.47
CA ILE A 368 15.34 2.63 1.30
C ILE A 368 15.80 1.17 1.39
N LEU A 369 17.09 0.92 1.65
CA LEU A 369 17.63 -0.43 1.76
C LEU A 369 16.99 -1.22 2.91
N VAL A 370 16.82 -0.60 4.08
CA VAL A 370 16.16 -1.21 5.23
C VAL A 370 14.71 -1.55 4.88
N THR A 371 13.91 -0.62 4.37
CA THR A 371 12.52 -0.87 4.00
C THR A 371 12.40 -1.97 2.94
N VAL A 372 13.23 -1.93 1.89
CA VAL A 372 13.20 -2.95 0.84
C VAL A 372 13.56 -4.33 1.41
N SER A 373 14.67 -4.42 2.16
CA SER A 373 15.18 -5.70 2.67
C SER A 373 14.36 -6.31 3.80
N MET A 374 13.85 -5.49 4.72
CA MET A 374 13.19 -5.95 5.96
C MET A 374 11.67 -5.97 5.86
N ILE A 375 11.07 -5.26 4.89
CA ILE A 375 9.61 -5.15 4.76
C ILE A 375 9.16 -5.66 3.38
N LEU A 376 9.65 -5.06 2.29
CA LEU A 376 9.15 -5.38 0.94
C LEU A 376 9.53 -6.80 0.48
N VAL A 377 10.78 -7.23 0.64
CA VAL A 377 11.24 -8.57 0.25
C VAL A 377 10.52 -9.70 1.01
N PRO A 378 10.38 -9.66 2.35
CA PRO A 378 9.60 -10.69 3.03
C PRO A 378 8.12 -10.65 2.64
N PHE A 379 7.54 -9.47 2.45
CA PHE A 379 6.16 -9.36 1.97
C PHE A 379 5.98 -10.00 0.58
N PHE A 380 6.86 -9.68 -0.37
CA PHE A 380 6.87 -10.32 -1.70
C PHE A 380 6.97 -11.84 -1.60
N SER A 381 7.86 -12.35 -0.74
CA SER A 381 8.04 -13.79 -0.50
C SER A 381 6.76 -14.42 0.06
N ASN A 382 6.02 -13.71 0.90
CA ASN A 382 4.74 -14.20 1.45
C ASN A 382 3.62 -14.20 0.39
N VAL A 383 3.57 -13.20 -0.49
CA VAL A 383 2.64 -13.18 -1.63
C VAL A 383 2.93 -14.33 -2.59
N GLU A 384 4.21 -14.57 -2.90
CA GLU A 384 4.65 -15.70 -3.70
C GLU A 384 4.30 -17.03 -3.04
N ALA A 385 4.57 -17.17 -1.73
CA ALA A 385 4.21 -18.36 -0.96
C ALA A 385 2.69 -18.60 -0.92
N ALA A 386 1.88 -17.53 -0.82
CA ALA A 386 0.42 -17.62 -0.87
C ALA A 386 -0.09 -18.07 -2.26
N ALA A 387 0.48 -17.51 -3.34
CA ALA A 387 0.16 -17.91 -4.70
C ALA A 387 0.56 -19.38 -4.98
N MET A 388 1.75 -19.79 -4.51
CA MET A 388 2.21 -21.18 -4.58
C MET A 388 1.38 -22.12 -3.71
N ALA A 389 0.95 -21.67 -2.54
CA ALA A 389 0.05 -22.41 -1.66
C ALA A 389 -1.28 -22.71 -2.35
N LEU A 390 -1.84 -21.78 -3.13
CA LEU A 390 -3.06 -22.00 -3.91
C LEU A 390 -2.83 -22.83 -5.17
N CYS A 391 -1.87 -22.41 -5.99
CA CYS A 391 -1.77 -22.85 -7.39
C CYS A 391 -0.45 -23.53 -7.76
N GLY A 392 0.48 -23.74 -6.82
CA GLY A 392 1.68 -24.54 -7.06
C GLY A 392 1.36 -26.03 -7.19
N GLY A 393 2.12 -26.76 -8.01
CA GLY A 393 2.04 -28.22 -8.13
C GLY A 393 0.82 -28.73 -8.89
N TYR A 394 0.30 -29.89 -8.52
CA TYR A 394 -0.88 -30.49 -9.15
C TYR A 394 -2.16 -29.81 -8.68
N GLN A 395 -3.02 -29.46 -9.64
CA GLN A 395 -4.27 -28.73 -9.41
C GLN A 395 -5.48 -29.63 -9.70
N ASP A 396 -5.41 -30.45 -10.76
CA ASP A 396 -6.52 -31.30 -11.19
C ASP A 396 -6.52 -32.63 -10.45
N PHE A 397 -7.00 -32.63 -9.21
CA PHE A 397 -7.37 -33.84 -8.48
C PHE A 397 -8.39 -33.50 -7.39
N SER A 398 -9.18 -34.48 -6.99
CA SER A 398 -10.01 -34.39 -5.78
C SER A 398 -9.60 -35.44 -4.75
N PHE A 399 -9.93 -35.15 -3.50
CA PHE A 399 -9.66 -36.00 -2.37
C PHE A 399 -10.96 -36.26 -1.59
N SER A 400 -11.14 -37.51 -1.18
CA SER A 400 -12.22 -37.96 -0.32
C SER A 400 -11.70 -38.89 0.78
N GLY A 401 -12.42 -39.00 1.89
CA GLY A 401 -12.04 -39.85 3.02
C GLY A 401 -10.99 -39.21 3.93
N GLY A 402 -10.07 -40.02 4.47
CA GLY A 402 -9.10 -39.58 5.49
C GLY A 402 -9.66 -39.57 6.91
N LEU A 403 -10.87 -40.10 7.10
CA LEU A 403 -11.52 -40.25 8.39
C LEU A 403 -11.28 -41.66 8.95
N GLN A 404 -11.50 -41.85 10.26
CA GLN A 404 -11.34 -43.17 10.90
C GLN A 404 -12.15 -44.28 10.21
N SER A 405 -13.29 -43.93 9.58
CA SER A 405 -14.20 -44.85 8.90
C SER A 405 -13.96 -44.98 7.39
N GLN A 406 -13.18 -44.09 6.76
CA GLN A 406 -13.01 -44.06 5.31
C GLN A 406 -11.55 -43.73 4.94
N PRO A 407 -10.82 -44.64 4.27
CA PRO A 407 -9.46 -44.37 3.83
C PRO A 407 -9.43 -43.18 2.87
N GLY A 408 -8.32 -42.45 2.84
CA GLY A 408 -8.12 -41.34 1.91
C GLY A 408 -8.00 -41.85 0.48
N ILE A 409 -8.87 -41.37 -0.42
CA ILE A 409 -8.87 -41.68 -1.85
C ILE A 409 -8.58 -40.39 -2.60
N THR A 410 -7.52 -40.41 -3.42
CA THR A 410 -7.21 -39.33 -4.36
C THR A 410 -7.72 -39.71 -5.73
N LEU A 411 -8.67 -38.94 -6.25
CA LEU A 411 -9.23 -39.11 -7.59
C LEU A 411 -8.49 -38.19 -8.55
N ARG A 412 -7.96 -38.78 -9.63
CA ARG A 412 -7.27 -38.05 -10.71
C ARG A 412 -8.18 -37.97 -11.93
N PRO A 413 -8.12 -36.87 -12.71
CA PRO A 413 -8.79 -36.78 -13.98
C PRO A 413 -8.20 -37.79 -14.96
N LYS A 414 -9.04 -38.25 -15.89
CA LYS A 414 -8.68 -39.23 -16.92
C LYS A 414 -7.56 -38.75 -17.85
N SER A 415 -7.36 -37.43 -17.96
CA SER A 415 -6.33 -36.77 -18.77
C SER A 415 -4.90 -36.99 -18.26
N PHE A 416 -4.72 -37.42 -17.01
CA PHE A 416 -3.40 -37.55 -16.37
C PHE A 416 -2.58 -38.78 -16.86
N GLY A 417 -2.99 -39.40 -17.97
CA GLY A 417 -2.38 -40.62 -18.50
C GLY A 417 -2.77 -41.84 -17.66
N THR A 418 -3.42 -42.81 -18.28
CA THR A 418 -3.83 -44.07 -17.62
C THR A 418 -2.67 -45.07 -17.50
N ASP A 419 -1.44 -44.64 -17.73
CA ASP A 419 -0.36 -45.54 -18.08
C ASP A 419 0.73 -45.49 -17.00
N LEU A 420 0.52 -46.22 -15.88
CA LEU A 420 1.52 -47.06 -15.19
C LEU A 420 1.23 -47.35 -13.72
N PHE A 421 0.32 -46.63 -13.03
CA PHE A 421 0.11 -46.83 -11.57
C PHE A 421 -1.20 -47.49 -11.15
N THR A 422 -2.14 -47.74 -12.06
CA THR A 422 -3.40 -48.44 -11.69
C THR A 422 -3.54 -49.75 -12.44
N PRO A 423 -2.80 -50.81 -12.08
CA PRO A 423 -3.22 -52.15 -12.47
C PRO A 423 -4.59 -52.38 -11.82
N ALA A 424 -5.61 -52.54 -12.66
CA ALA A 424 -7.02 -52.79 -12.33
C ALA A 424 -7.27 -53.05 -10.83
N CYS A 425 -7.91 -52.09 -10.14
CA CYS A 425 -8.39 -52.28 -8.77
C CYS A 425 -9.45 -53.38 -8.75
N PHE A 426 -9.01 -54.64 -8.69
CA PHE A 426 -9.82 -55.72 -8.15
C PHE A 426 -9.83 -55.55 -6.63
N ALA A 427 -11.02 -55.60 -6.02
CA ALA A 427 -11.25 -55.41 -4.58
C ALA A 427 -10.34 -56.26 -3.66
N ALA A 428 -9.70 -57.31 -4.17
CA ALA A 428 -8.74 -58.12 -3.43
C ALA A 428 -7.38 -57.42 -3.15
N ASN A 429 -7.04 -56.34 -3.85
CA ASN A 429 -5.75 -55.65 -3.70
C ASN A 429 -5.79 -54.43 -2.78
N GLU A 430 -6.98 -53.95 -2.40
CA GLU A 430 -7.12 -52.80 -1.50
C GLU A 430 -6.58 -53.12 -0.11
N ASP A 431 -6.96 -54.29 0.44
CA ASP A 431 -6.46 -54.77 1.73
C ASP A 431 -4.94 -55.00 1.73
N PHE A 432 -4.38 -55.54 0.64
CA PHE A 432 -2.94 -55.76 0.52
C PHE A 432 -2.15 -54.45 0.45
N TYR A 433 -2.66 -53.45 -0.26
CA TYR A 433 -1.99 -52.15 -0.40
C TYR A 433 -2.01 -51.36 0.91
N LEU A 434 -3.16 -51.35 1.60
CA LEU A 434 -3.33 -50.73 2.92
C LEU A 434 -2.45 -51.41 3.98
N GLU A 435 -2.35 -52.74 3.96
CA GLU A 435 -1.48 -53.48 4.88
C GLU A 435 0.01 -53.22 4.60
N LYS A 436 0.43 -53.24 3.33
CA LYS A 436 1.85 -53.17 2.95
C LYS A 436 2.48 -51.79 3.16
N TYR A 437 1.76 -50.71 2.84
CA TYR A 437 2.34 -49.36 2.88
C TYR A 437 1.94 -48.55 4.11
N TYR A 438 0.80 -48.88 4.71
CA TYR A 438 0.29 -48.16 5.89
C TYR A 438 0.24 -49.03 7.15
N GLY A 439 0.57 -50.32 7.05
CA GLY A 439 0.50 -51.24 8.19
C GLY A 439 -0.93 -51.50 8.68
N LEU A 440 -1.94 -51.15 7.87
CA LEU A 440 -3.35 -51.24 8.23
C LEU A 440 -3.92 -52.56 7.76
N ASN A 441 -3.88 -53.56 8.64
CA ASN A 441 -4.62 -54.80 8.41
C ASN A 441 -6.10 -54.56 8.81
N ALA A 442 -6.97 -54.39 7.80
CA ALA A 442 -8.39 -54.06 7.97
C ALA A 442 -9.14 -55.10 8.84
N SER A 443 -8.65 -56.33 8.87
CA SER A 443 -9.23 -57.44 9.66
C SER A 443 -8.87 -57.41 11.15
N ASN A 444 -7.81 -56.72 11.58
CA ASN A 444 -7.26 -56.83 12.94
C ASN A 444 -7.17 -55.50 13.71
N SER A 445 -7.48 -54.35 13.10
CA SER A 445 -7.31 -53.02 13.71
C SER A 445 -8.45 -52.58 14.64
N THR A 446 -9.48 -53.39 14.86
CA THR A 446 -10.65 -53.01 15.67
C THR A 446 -10.35 -52.88 17.16
N HIS A 447 -9.22 -53.40 17.67
CA HIS A 447 -8.98 -53.51 19.10
C HIS A 447 -8.03 -52.48 19.75
N ASN A 448 -7.48 -51.52 18.99
CA ASN A 448 -6.73 -50.41 19.62
C ASN A 448 -6.97 -49.06 18.92
N ARG A 449 -8.24 -48.80 18.56
CA ARG A 449 -8.73 -47.56 17.94
C ARG A 449 -9.03 -46.43 18.95
N ASN A 450 -8.69 -46.61 20.22
CA ASN A 450 -9.00 -45.65 21.27
C ASN A 450 -8.02 -44.46 21.22
N SER A 451 -8.62 -43.29 21.01
CA SER A 451 -8.13 -41.93 21.30
C SER A 451 -7.16 -41.22 20.34
N LYS A 452 -7.16 -41.52 19.04
CA LYS A 452 -6.69 -40.49 18.09
C LYS A 452 -7.84 -39.54 17.79
N GLY A 453 -7.71 -38.28 18.23
CA GLY A 453 -8.73 -37.24 18.05
C GLY A 453 -8.96 -36.91 16.57
N ALA A 454 -10.07 -36.21 16.27
CA ALA A 454 -10.39 -35.74 14.92
C ALA A 454 -9.22 -34.95 14.28
N ASP A 455 -8.51 -34.17 15.09
CA ASP A 455 -7.34 -33.38 14.69
C ASP A 455 -6.22 -34.23 14.06
N PHE A 456 -6.02 -35.47 14.54
CA PHE A 456 -5.01 -36.37 13.96
C PHE A 456 -5.35 -36.75 12.52
N TYR A 457 -6.62 -37.00 12.24
CA TYR A 457 -7.08 -37.40 10.91
C TYR A 457 -7.12 -36.21 9.96
N GLU A 458 -7.48 -35.02 10.45
CA GLU A 458 -7.39 -33.78 9.68
C GLU A 458 -5.94 -33.48 9.26
N GLU A 459 -4.97 -33.59 10.17
CA GLU A 459 -3.55 -33.40 9.84
C GLU A 459 -3.03 -34.46 8.86
N LEU A 460 -3.47 -35.72 9.00
CA LEU A 460 -3.12 -36.79 8.08
C LEU A 460 -3.68 -36.54 6.67
N GLN A 461 -4.94 -36.10 6.59
CA GLN A 461 -5.57 -35.69 5.34
C GLN A 461 -4.82 -34.52 4.70
N LYS A 462 -4.52 -33.48 5.48
CA LYS A 462 -3.74 -32.32 5.03
C LYS A 462 -2.41 -32.76 4.45
N ARG A 463 -1.70 -33.63 5.14
CA ARG A 463 -0.42 -34.17 4.68
C ARG A 463 -0.56 -34.96 3.38
N HIS A 464 -1.53 -35.85 3.24
CA HIS A 464 -1.70 -36.63 2.00
C HIS A 464 -2.05 -35.76 0.79
N VAL A 465 -2.94 -34.79 0.96
CA VAL A 465 -3.30 -33.87 -0.11
C VAL A 465 -2.09 -33.01 -0.51
N MET A 466 -1.32 -32.52 0.47
CA MET A 466 -0.14 -31.70 0.20
C MET A 466 1.02 -32.51 -0.39
N ASP A 467 1.28 -33.71 0.11
CA ASP A 467 2.30 -34.62 -0.44
C ASP A 467 1.98 -34.94 -1.92
N PHE A 468 0.70 -35.10 -2.27
CA PHE A 468 0.30 -35.28 -3.66
C PHE A 468 0.39 -33.98 -4.46
N ALA A 469 -0.21 -32.89 -3.98
CA ALA A 469 -0.24 -31.60 -4.65
C ALA A 469 1.18 -31.09 -4.97
N LEU A 470 2.10 -31.21 -4.02
CA LEU A 470 3.47 -30.70 -4.11
C LEU A 470 4.49 -31.80 -4.46
N SER A 471 4.03 -32.99 -4.86
CA SER A 471 4.95 -34.04 -5.32
C SER A 471 5.75 -33.55 -6.54
N SER A 472 7.03 -33.89 -6.57
CA SER A 472 7.92 -33.53 -7.67
C SER A 472 7.31 -33.98 -8.99
N VAL A 473 6.98 -33.03 -9.84
CA VAL A 473 6.41 -33.33 -11.15
C VAL A 473 7.49 -33.95 -12.02
N GLN A 474 7.12 -35.01 -12.74
CA GLN A 474 7.99 -35.61 -13.75
C GLN A 474 8.39 -34.53 -14.77
N GLY A 475 9.65 -34.08 -14.71
CA GLY A 475 10.17 -32.98 -15.54
C GLY A 475 10.78 -31.82 -14.75
N CYS A 476 10.49 -31.69 -13.45
CA CYS A 476 11.16 -30.72 -12.60
C CYS A 476 12.42 -31.30 -11.93
N PRO A 477 13.49 -30.50 -11.76
CA PRO A 477 14.65 -30.84 -10.93
C PRO A 477 14.25 -31.21 -9.49
N GLU A 478 15.09 -32.02 -8.83
CA GLU A 478 14.88 -32.41 -7.44
C GLU A 478 14.78 -31.17 -6.53
N GLY A 479 13.69 -31.08 -5.76
CA GLY A 479 13.40 -29.94 -4.89
C GLY A 479 12.58 -28.81 -5.53
N GLN A 480 12.27 -28.88 -6.83
CA GLN A 480 11.40 -27.92 -7.50
C GLN A 480 9.98 -28.47 -7.71
N MET A 481 9.02 -27.55 -7.83
CA MET A 481 7.62 -27.87 -8.12
C MET A 481 7.10 -27.02 -9.29
N LEU A 482 5.99 -27.42 -9.91
CA LEU A 482 5.37 -26.59 -10.94
C LEU A 482 4.84 -25.29 -10.33
N GLY A 483 5.19 -24.16 -10.93
CA GLY A 483 4.60 -22.86 -10.63
C GLY A 483 3.15 -22.76 -11.09
N PRO A 484 2.49 -21.63 -10.80
CA PRO A 484 1.15 -21.34 -11.28
C PRO A 484 1.14 -21.18 -12.81
N PRO A 485 -0.01 -21.40 -13.48
CA PRO A 485 -0.13 -21.15 -14.92
C PRO A 485 0.06 -19.66 -15.22
N ILE A 486 0.96 -19.34 -16.15
CA ILE A 486 1.22 -17.96 -16.59
C ILE A 486 0.57 -17.75 -17.95
N GLU A 487 -0.21 -16.68 -18.08
CA GLU A 487 -0.87 -16.33 -19.32
C GLU A 487 0.14 -16.15 -20.47
N GLY A 488 -0.11 -16.82 -21.61
CA GLY A 488 0.79 -16.80 -22.76
C GLY A 488 1.95 -17.80 -22.72
N GLN A 489 2.04 -18.65 -21.70
CA GLN A 489 2.97 -19.79 -21.67
C GLN A 489 2.22 -21.12 -21.77
N ASP A 490 2.55 -21.93 -22.78
CA ASP A 490 1.92 -23.25 -23.00
C ASP A 490 2.31 -24.28 -21.93
N ALA A 491 3.43 -24.06 -21.22
CA ALA A 491 3.95 -24.97 -20.22
C ALA A 491 4.25 -24.22 -18.92
N ARG A 492 3.86 -24.81 -17.79
CA ARG A 492 4.19 -24.33 -16.45
C ARG A 492 5.69 -24.50 -16.19
N THR A 493 6.31 -23.49 -15.60
CA THR A 493 7.73 -23.49 -15.23
C THR A 493 7.94 -24.20 -13.89
N CYS A 494 9.11 -24.83 -13.71
CA CYS A 494 9.51 -25.35 -12.41
C CYS A 494 10.12 -24.21 -11.58
N VAL A 495 9.68 -24.07 -10.34
CA VAL A 495 10.13 -23.06 -9.36
C VAL A 495 10.84 -23.75 -8.21
#